data_AF-A0A971JWP7-F1
#
_entry.id   AF-A0A971JWP7-F1
#
_cell.length_a   1.000
_cell.length_b   1.000
_cell.length_c   1.000
_cell.angle_alpha   90.00
_cell.angle_beta   90.00
_cell.angle_gamma   90.00
#
_symmetry.space_group_name_H-M   'P 1'
#
loop_
_entity.id
_entity.type
_entity.pdbx_description
1 polymer ?
#
loop_
_entity_poly.entity_id
_entity_poly.type
_entity_poly.pdbx_seq_one_letter_code
_entity_poly.pdbx_strand_id
1 'polypeptide(L)'
;MKMLMKGNEAIAEAAVLAGCRYFFGYPITPQNQIPEYMSKRMPQVGGCFLQAESEVAAINMVYGAAGAGARVMTSSSSPGISLKQEGISYMVGAELPCVIVNIVRAGPGLGGIQPAQSDYYQATRGGGHGDYRMCVLAPSSVQEAVTLTQEAFDIADRYRNPVMVLGDGLIGQMMEPVDMDSAKAYQPAEDLPPKDWAATGHVSNADAPRAVINSLYIDPAALERHNLKLQEKYDAITTRECRWQEENLQDAEIVLLAYGTTSRIARSAMRKCREMGIKVGLLRPITLWPFPTAAIQKTLSTARQYLCLEMSTGQMVDDVRLAVNGVRPVHFFGRTGGMVPTVAQVVEQIQALAERSNPMDDLEKKLDELAGQVDKTMSQLGDKLDAMGKKLEEKLQSPQTQQKVQDIKQGVASAAEKAKTGVLKGVEYLTDTLGDVVAGIRSQAAAPEQKPDDGDSGKGAEE
;
A
#
# COMPACT_ATOMS: atom_id res chain seq x y z
N MET A 1 36.49 -2.19 19.81
CA MET A 1 37.23 -1.05 19.25
C MET A 1 36.60 -0.76 17.90
N LYS A 2 36.24 0.51 17.63
CA LYS A 2 35.68 0.86 16.32
C LYS A 2 36.81 0.96 15.30
N MET A 3 36.71 0.21 14.19
CA MET A 3 37.64 0.24 13.07
C MET A 3 36.96 0.85 11.85
N LEU A 4 37.67 1.70 11.12
CA LEU A 4 37.15 2.23 9.85
C LEU A 4 37.31 1.16 8.77
N MET A 5 36.20 0.71 8.18
CA MET A 5 36.19 -0.37 7.18
C MET A 5 35.29 -0.02 6.01
N LYS A 6 35.66 -0.48 4.81
CA LYS A 6 34.73 -0.48 3.67
C LYS A 6 33.64 -1.52 3.87
N GLY A 7 32.45 -1.28 3.35
CA GLY A 7 31.34 -2.22 3.48
C GLY A 7 31.62 -3.62 2.98
N ASN A 8 32.24 -3.75 1.80
CA ASN A 8 32.63 -5.05 1.24
C ASN A 8 33.62 -5.80 2.15
N GLU A 9 34.63 -5.11 2.69
CA GLU A 9 35.61 -5.71 3.60
C GLU A 9 34.97 -6.14 4.93
N ALA A 10 34.04 -5.33 5.44
CA ALA A 10 33.30 -5.62 6.65
C ALA A 10 32.37 -6.84 6.48
N ILE A 11 31.65 -6.94 5.35
CA ILE A 11 30.85 -8.13 4.99
C ILE A 11 31.74 -9.37 4.93
N ALA A 12 32.90 -9.28 4.29
CA ALA A 12 33.82 -10.40 4.17
C ALA A 12 34.34 -10.88 5.54
N GLU A 13 34.78 -9.98 6.40
CA GLU A 13 35.23 -10.36 7.75
C GLU A 13 34.08 -10.89 8.61
N ALA A 14 32.89 -10.29 8.53
CA ALA A 14 31.70 -10.76 9.23
C ALA A 14 31.37 -12.21 8.86
N ALA A 15 31.44 -12.57 7.57
CA ALA A 15 31.22 -13.94 7.12
C ALA A 15 32.27 -14.92 7.68
N VAL A 16 33.55 -14.52 7.71
CA VAL A 16 34.63 -15.34 8.30
C VAL A 16 34.37 -15.59 9.80
N LEU A 17 33.99 -14.53 10.52
CA LEU A 17 33.64 -14.59 11.95
C LEU A 17 32.38 -15.43 12.20
N ALA A 18 31.42 -15.42 11.27
CA ALA A 18 30.25 -16.29 11.29
C ALA A 18 30.56 -17.75 10.91
N GLY A 19 31.82 -18.15 10.81
CA GLY A 19 32.20 -19.54 10.54
C GLY A 19 32.23 -19.93 9.07
N CYS A 20 32.13 -18.99 8.13
CA CYS A 20 32.35 -19.27 6.71
C CYS A 20 33.78 -19.79 6.49
N ARG A 21 33.92 -20.91 5.78
CA ARG A 21 35.22 -21.52 5.45
C ARG A 21 35.44 -21.70 3.96
N TYR A 22 34.45 -21.41 3.13
CA TYR A 22 34.56 -21.58 1.69
C TYR A 22 33.98 -20.37 0.99
N PHE A 23 34.76 -19.80 0.08
CA PHE A 23 34.33 -18.74 -0.81
C PHE A 23 34.61 -19.12 -2.25
N PHE A 24 33.58 -19.07 -3.08
CA PHE A 24 33.70 -19.28 -4.53
C PHE A 24 33.05 -18.11 -5.26
N GLY A 25 33.79 -17.45 -6.14
CA GLY A 25 33.29 -16.26 -6.81
C GLY A 25 34.04 -15.93 -8.09
N TYR A 26 33.43 -15.07 -8.90
CA TYR A 26 34.02 -14.49 -10.10
C TYR A 26 34.18 -12.98 -9.89
N PRO A 27 35.30 -12.35 -10.28
CA PRO A 27 35.50 -10.92 -10.10
C PRO A 27 34.49 -10.10 -10.92
N ILE A 28 33.75 -9.22 -10.24
CA ILE A 28 32.84 -8.24 -10.85
C ILE A 28 32.75 -6.98 -9.97
N THR A 29 32.89 -5.80 -10.57
CA THR A 29 32.70 -4.52 -9.87
C THR A 29 31.21 -4.31 -9.55
N PRO A 30 30.82 -3.78 -8.38
CA PRO A 30 31.63 -3.19 -7.31
C PRO A 30 31.87 -4.11 -6.10
N GLN A 31 31.74 -5.44 -6.23
CA GLN A 31 31.92 -6.35 -5.10
C GLN A 31 33.37 -6.85 -4.92
N ASN A 32 34.27 -6.63 -5.88
CA ASN A 32 35.64 -7.19 -5.94
C ASN A 32 36.48 -7.13 -4.64
N GLN A 33 36.21 -6.19 -3.74
CA GLN A 33 36.87 -6.15 -2.43
C GLN A 33 36.52 -7.35 -1.54
N ILE A 34 35.35 -7.97 -1.72
CA ILE A 34 34.96 -9.20 -1.01
C ILE A 34 35.90 -10.35 -1.40
N PRO A 35 36.03 -10.78 -2.67
CA PRO A 35 36.93 -11.86 -3.04
C PRO A 35 38.39 -11.52 -2.77
N GLU A 36 38.82 -10.25 -2.94
CA GLU A 36 40.16 -9.81 -2.56
C GLU A 36 40.42 -10.07 -1.06
N TYR A 37 39.51 -9.62 -0.20
CA TYR A 37 39.62 -9.82 1.26
C TYR A 37 39.58 -11.30 1.63
N MET A 38 38.67 -12.07 1.02
CA MET A 38 38.54 -13.51 1.25
C MET A 38 39.77 -14.29 0.80
N SER A 39 40.41 -13.91 -0.29
CA SER A 39 41.65 -14.55 -0.77
C SER A 39 42.77 -14.49 0.27
N LYS A 40 42.82 -13.41 1.05
CA LYS A 40 43.77 -13.23 2.15
C LYS A 40 43.32 -13.95 3.42
N ARG A 41 42.02 -13.89 3.76
CA ARG A 41 41.51 -14.39 5.05
C ARG A 41 41.27 -15.90 5.09
N MET A 42 40.81 -16.52 4.00
CA MET A 42 40.44 -17.94 3.99
C MET A 42 41.60 -18.86 4.46
N PRO A 43 42.85 -18.71 3.97
CA PRO A 43 43.96 -19.54 4.44
C PRO A 43 44.24 -19.39 5.94
N GLN A 44 43.98 -18.22 6.52
CA GLN A 44 44.24 -17.93 7.94
C GLN A 44 43.23 -18.61 8.88
N VAL A 45 42.07 -19.02 8.36
CA VAL A 45 41.01 -19.70 9.14
C VAL A 45 40.84 -21.16 8.72
N GLY A 46 41.80 -21.72 7.98
CA GLY A 46 41.75 -23.09 7.47
C GLY A 46 40.68 -23.32 6.40
N GLY A 47 40.23 -22.24 5.74
CA GLY A 47 39.25 -22.28 4.68
C GLY A 47 39.85 -22.31 3.28
N CYS A 48 38.99 -22.32 2.27
CA CYS A 48 39.35 -22.27 0.86
C CYS A 48 38.73 -21.04 0.18
N PHE A 49 39.58 -20.25 -0.47
CA PHE A 49 39.17 -19.29 -1.47
C PHE A 49 39.51 -19.85 -2.84
N LEU A 50 38.56 -19.84 -3.77
CA LEU A 50 38.83 -20.15 -5.17
C LEU A 50 38.10 -19.16 -6.07
N GLN A 51 38.88 -18.52 -6.95
CA GLN A 51 38.35 -17.72 -8.03
C GLN A 51 37.89 -18.66 -9.16
N ALA A 52 36.59 -18.73 -9.38
CA ALA A 52 36.02 -19.55 -10.45
C ALA A 52 36.24 -18.89 -11.81
N GLU A 53 36.04 -19.65 -12.88
CA GLU A 53 36.08 -19.19 -14.27
C GLU A 53 34.82 -18.44 -14.70
N SER A 54 33.70 -18.64 -14.00
CA SER A 54 32.42 -17.97 -14.25
C SER A 54 31.54 -17.96 -13.00
N GLU A 55 30.51 -17.12 -13.00
CA GLU A 55 29.50 -17.12 -11.94
C GLU A 55 28.72 -18.43 -11.84
N VAL A 56 28.51 -19.11 -12.97
CA VAL A 56 27.86 -20.43 -13.08
C VAL A 56 28.72 -21.49 -12.38
N ALA A 57 30.02 -21.51 -12.65
CA ALA A 57 30.94 -22.42 -11.98
C ALA A 57 30.99 -22.13 -10.46
N ALA A 58 31.10 -20.85 -10.08
CA ALA A 58 31.13 -20.46 -8.69
C ALA A 58 29.89 -20.92 -7.90
N ILE A 59 28.66 -20.76 -8.42
CA ILE A 59 27.45 -21.19 -7.68
C ILE A 59 27.37 -22.72 -7.57
N ASN A 60 27.86 -23.47 -8.56
CA ASN A 60 27.91 -24.94 -8.48
C ASN A 60 29.00 -25.43 -7.50
N MET A 61 30.10 -24.70 -7.34
CA MET A 61 31.06 -24.96 -6.27
C MET A 61 30.46 -24.69 -4.89
N VAL A 62 29.65 -23.63 -4.76
CA VAL A 62 28.88 -23.35 -3.54
C VAL A 62 27.91 -24.50 -3.25
N TYR A 63 27.18 -24.99 -4.25
CA TYR A 63 26.30 -26.16 -4.12
C TYR A 63 27.06 -27.36 -3.55
N GLY A 64 28.23 -27.69 -4.10
CA GLY A 64 29.05 -28.81 -3.63
C GLY A 64 29.52 -28.66 -2.18
N ALA A 65 30.06 -27.50 -1.81
CA ALA A 65 30.53 -27.27 -0.44
C ALA A 65 29.38 -27.21 0.59
N ALA A 66 28.25 -26.60 0.22
CA ALA A 66 27.06 -26.61 1.05
C ALA A 66 26.52 -28.04 1.25
N GLY A 67 26.52 -28.85 0.18
CA GLY A 67 26.16 -30.26 0.22
C GLY A 67 27.05 -31.10 1.15
N ALA A 68 28.32 -30.72 1.31
CA ALA A 68 29.25 -31.30 2.29
C ALA A 68 29.08 -30.73 3.72
N GLY A 69 28.05 -29.90 3.96
CA GLY A 69 27.71 -29.34 5.28
C GLY A 69 28.49 -28.08 5.67
N ALA A 70 29.38 -27.59 4.81
CA ALA A 70 30.20 -26.42 5.15
C ALA A 70 29.40 -25.11 5.07
N ARG A 71 29.72 -24.15 5.95
CA ARG A 71 29.31 -22.75 5.74
C ARG A 71 30.11 -22.17 4.58
N VAL A 72 29.41 -21.85 3.51
CA VAL A 72 29.96 -21.37 2.24
C VAL A 72 29.21 -20.13 1.77
N MET A 73 29.91 -19.25 1.06
CA MET A 73 29.30 -18.09 0.43
C MET A 73 29.83 -17.81 -0.98
N THR A 74 29.09 -16.98 -1.70
CA THR A 74 29.54 -16.31 -2.92
C THR A 74 29.13 -14.84 -2.88
N SER A 75 29.79 -14.02 -3.67
CA SER A 75 29.39 -12.63 -3.90
C SER A 75 29.42 -12.32 -5.39
N SER A 76 28.54 -11.42 -5.82
CA SER A 76 28.47 -10.96 -7.19
C SER A 76 27.76 -9.59 -7.27
N SER A 77 27.49 -9.15 -8.49
CA SER A 77 26.67 -7.98 -8.80
C SER A 77 25.66 -8.38 -9.87
N SER A 78 24.64 -7.56 -10.08
CA SER A 78 23.45 -7.78 -10.92
C SER A 78 23.59 -8.80 -12.06
N PRO A 79 24.52 -8.66 -13.03
CA PRO A 79 24.64 -9.61 -14.13
C PRO A 79 25.08 -11.00 -13.68
N GLY A 80 26.03 -11.05 -12.75
CA GLY A 80 26.54 -12.31 -12.22
C GLY A 80 25.54 -13.01 -11.33
N ILE A 81 24.64 -12.29 -10.64
CA ILE A 81 23.49 -12.92 -9.96
C ILE A 81 22.53 -13.54 -10.98
N SER A 82 22.28 -12.90 -12.13
CA SER A 82 21.47 -13.49 -13.20
C SER A 82 22.05 -14.83 -13.66
N LEU A 83 23.38 -14.91 -13.83
CA LEU A 83 24.07 -16.15 -14.20
C LEU A 83 23.99 -17.24 -13.11
N LYS A 84 23.78 -16.86 -11.84
CA LYS A 84 23.67 -17.81 -10.72
C LYS A 84 22.27 -18.37 -10.51
N GLN A 85 21.25 -17.83 -11.19
CA GLN A 85 19.85 -18.13 -10.89
C GLN A 85 19.49 -19.62 -10.97
N GLU A 86 20.03 -20.36 -11.94
CA GLU A 86 19.83 -21.81 -12.02
C GLU A 86 20.37 -22.52 -10.76
N GLY A 87 21.64 -22.26 -10.42
CA GLY A 87 22.27 -22.83 -9.22
C GLY A 87 21.55 -22.43 -7.93
N ILE A 88 21.05 -21.21 -7.85
CA ILE A 88 20.23 -20.75 -6.72
C ILE A 88 18.96 -21.60 -6.58
N SER A 89 18.19 -21.76 -7.66
CA SER A 89 16.98 -22.60 -7.64
C SER A 89 17.29 -24.06 -7.29
N TYR A 90 18.41 -24.60 -7.77
CA TYR A 90 18.85 -25.96 -7.42
C TYR A 90 19.22 -26.10 -5.95
N MET A 91 19.90 -25.11 -5.36
CA MET A 91 20.21 -25.13 -3.93
C MET A 91 18.96 -25.05 -3.06
N VAL A 92 17.93 -24.31 -3.47
CA VAL A 92 16.65 -24.28 -2.74
C VAL A 92 15.97 -25.65 -2.81
N GLY A 93 15.86 -26.26 -4.00
CA GLY A 93 15.26 -27.59 -4.17
C GLY A 93 16.06 -28.71 -3.49
N ALA A 94 17.38 -28.57 -3.38
CA ALA A 94 18.23 -29.49 -2.63
C ALA A 94 18.31 -29.16 -1.12
N GLU A 95 17.63 -28.11 -0.67
CA GLU A 95 17.63 -27.62 0.71
C GLU A 95 19.06 -27.41 1.25
N LEU A 96 19.85 -26.62 0.52
CA LEU A 96 21.25 -26.34 0.83
C LEU A 96 21.44 -24.92 1.38
N PRO A 97 22.07 -24.74 2.55
CA PRO A 97 22.33 -23.44 3.14
C PRO A 97 23.55 -22.76 2.50
N CYS A 98 23.43 -21.50 2.13
CA CYS A 98 24.56 -20.63 1.78
C CYS A 98 24.18 -19.16 1.91
N VAL A 99 25.20 -18.31 1.96
CA VAL A 99 25.02 -16.85 1.89
C VAL A 99 25.45 -16.33 0.52
N ILE A 100 24.58 -15.53 -0.10
CA ILE A 100 24.82 -14.89 -1.40
C ILE A 100 24.81 -13.40 -1.19
N VAL A 101 25.91 -12.72 -1.50
CA VAL A 101 25.98 -11.26 -1.44
C VAL A 101 25.79 -10.68 -2.83
N ASN A 102 24.74 -9.89 -3.04
CA ASN A 102 24.57 -9.10 -4.25
C ASN A 102 24.86 -7.63 -3.92
N ILE A 103 25.93 -7.08 -4.49
CA ILE A 103 26.19 -5.64 -4.45
C ILE A 103 25.72 -5.04 -5.78
N VAL A 104 24.53 -4.47 -5.75
CA VAL A 104 23.78 -4.01 -6.93
C VAL A 104 24.46 -2.80 -7.56
N ARG A 105 24.55 -2.84 -8.90
CA ARG A 105 25.05 -1.74 -9.73
C ARG A 105 24.05 -1.39 -10.82
N ALA A 106 24.22 -0.23 -11.44
CA ALA A 106 23.32 0.26 -12.48
C ALA A 106 23.22 -0.73 -13.65
N GLY A 107 21.99 -1.11 -14.03
CA GLY A 107 21.65 -1.90 -15.22
C GLY A 107 20.70 -1.15 -16.17
N PRO A 108 20.02 -1.83 -17.12
CA PRO A 108 20.08 -3.26 -17.43
C PRO A 108 21.30 -3.65 -18.29
N GLY A 109 21.43 -4.94 -18.62
CA GLY A 109 22.53 -5.48 -19.41
C GLY A 109 23.87 -5.39 -18.66
N LEU A 110 24.95 -5.00 -19.34
CA LEU A 110 26.23 -4.76 -18.66
C LEU A 110 26.13 -3.57 -17.68
N GLY A 111 25.37 -2.56 -18.08
CA GLY A 111 25.08 -1.37 -17.27
C GLY A 111 26.31 -0.53 -16.92
N GLY A 112 26.28 0.09 -15.75
CA GLY A 112 27.36 0.91 -15.17
C GLY A 112 27.84 0.35 -13.84
N ILE A 113 28.96 0.88 -13.33
CA ILE A 113 29.53 0.46 -12.04
C ILE A 113 28.96 1.24 -10.85
N GLN A 114 28.12 2.23 -11.13
CA GLN A 114 27.52 3.12 -10.15
C GLN A 114 26.43 2.38 -9.35
N PRO A 115 26.12 2.86 -8.13
CA PRO A 115 25.13 2.22 -7.24
C PRO A 115 23.72 2.17 -7.85
N ALA A 116 22.99 1.10 -7.58
CA ALA A 116 21.57 1.02 -7.91
C ALA A 116 20.82 0.12 -6.93
N GLN A 117 19.50 0.11 -7.03
CA GLN A 117 18.58 -0.76 -6.29
C GLN A 117 17.65 -1.50 -7.27
N SER A 118 18.10 -1.69 -8.52
CA SER A 118 17.32 -2.26 -9.62
C SER A 118 17.26 -3.80 -9.67
N ASP A 119 17.72 -4.48 -8.62
CA ASP A 119 17.70 -5.95 -8.52
C ASP A 119 16.67 -6.44 -7.49
N TYR A 120 15.79 -5.57 -7.00
CA TYR A 120 14.78 -5.93 -6.00
C TYR A 120 13.93 -7.12 -6.48
N TYR A 121 13.44 -7.12 -7.71
CA TYR A 121 12.69 -8.25 -8.26
C TYR A 121 13.55 -9.51 -8.37
N GLN A 122 14.78 -9.38 -8.89
CA GLN A 122 15.71 -10.50 -9.01
C GLN A 122 15.98 -11.17 -7.65
N ALA A 123 16.04 -10.37 -6.58
CA ALA A 123 16.26 -10.86 -5.23
C ALA A 123 14.99 -11.44 -4.58
N THR A 124 13.84 -10.76 -4.70
CA THR A 124 12.62 -11.07 -3.93
C THR A 124 11.61 -11.94 -4.66
N ARG A 125 11.53 -11.81 -5.99
CA ARG A 125 10.69 -12.63 -6.88
C ARG A 125 11.47 -13.78 -7.49
N GLY A 126 12.80 -13.62 -7.59
CA GLY A 126 13.71 -14.60 -8.15
C GLY A 126 14.07 -14.35 -9.62
N GLY A 127 14.70 -15.34 -10.20
CA GLY A 127 15.06 -15.44 -11.61
C GLY A 127 15.40 -16.87 -12.05
N GLY A 128 15.44 -17.82 -11.12
CA GLY A 128 15.45 -19.26 -11.38
C GLY A 128 14.02 -19.81 -11.58
N HIS A 129 13.87 -21.13 -11.57
CA HIS A 129 12.60 -21.81 -11.84
C HIS A 129 12.00 -22.46 -10.58
N GLY A 130 10.68 -22.67 -10.60
CA GLY A 130 9.91 -23.25 -9.51
C GLY A 130 9.39 -22.21 -8.51
N ASP A 131 8.50 -22.64 -7.61
CA ASP A 131 7.88 -21.80 -6.57
C ASP A 131 8.85 -21.52 -5.41
N TYR A 132 10.11 -21.20 -5.73
CA TYR A 132 11.20 -21.08 -4.78
C TYR A 132 11.25 -19.68 -4.16
N ARG A 133 11.77 -19.60 -2.94
CA ARG A 133 12.03 -18.33 -2.24
C ARG A 133 13.35 -18.36 -1.48
N MET A 134 13.94 -17.18 -1.32
CA MET A 134 15.11 -16.94 -0.46
C MET A 134 14.81 -15.81 0.51
N CYS A 135 15.31 -15.91 1.74
CA CYS A 135 15.33 -14.76 2.64
C CYS A 135 16.26 -13.69 2.07
N VAL A 136 15.79 -12.45 1.97
CA VAL A 136 16.56 -11.32 1.41
C VAL A 136 16.69 -10.24 2.47
N LEU A 137 17.93 -9.98 2.91
CA LEU A 137 18.26 -8.97 3.91
C LEU A 137 18.91 -7.76 3.23
N ALA A 138 18.54 -6.55 3.65
CA ALA A 138 19.01 -5.31 3.03
C ALA A 138 19.60 -4.35 4.07
N PRO A 139 20.94 -4.37 4.27
CA PRO A 139 21.59 -3.47 5.20
C PRO A 139 21.52 -2.02 4.72
N SER A 140 21.26 -1.11 5.66
CA SER A 140 21.38 0.33 5.46
C SER A 140 22.75 0.86 5.89
N SER A 141 23.50 0.14 6.75
CA SER A 141 24.82 0.56 7.25
C SER A 141 25.88 -0.51 7.19
N VAL A 142 27.15 -0.11 7.23
CA VAL A 142 28.25 -1.07 7.22
C VAL A 142 28.20 -1.91 8.50
N GLN A 143 27.88 -1.30 9.64
CA GLN A 143 27.67 -2.04 10.89
C GLN A 143 26.50 -3.03 10.79
N GLU A 144 25.39 -2.61 10.19
CA GLU A 144 24.24 -3.50 9.96
C GLU A 144 24.57 -4.59 8.93
N ALA A 145 25.39 -4.29 7.91
CA ALA A 145 25.86 -5.28 6.94
C ALA A 145 26.68 -6.37 7.61
N VAL A 146 27.51 -6.02 8.60
CA VAL A 146 28.20 -7.01 9.45
C VAL A 146 27.19 -7.89 10.17
N THR A 147 26.28 -7.30 10.96
CA THR A 147 25.30 -8.04 11.76
C THR A 147 24.42 -8.95 10.89
N LEU A 148 23.84 -8.40 9.82
CA LEU A 148 22.97 -9.16 8.92
C LEU A 148 23.73 -10.24 8.14
N THR A 149 25.02 -10.07 7.85
CA THR A 149 25.82 -11.13 7.22
C THR A 149 26.02 -12.30 8.18
N GLN A 150 26.25 -12.04 9.47
CA GLN A 150 26.42 -13.11 10.45
C GLN A 150 25.10 -13.86 10.65
N GLU A 151 24.01 -13.11 10.86
CA GLU A 151 22.67 -13.68 11.00
C GLU A 151 22.21 -14.42 9.73
N ALA A 152 22.65 -13.99 8.53
CA ALA A 152 22.33 -14.68 7.28
C ALA A 152 22.81 -16.14 7.27
N PHE A 153 23.97 -16.44 7.88
CA PHE A 153 24.44 -17.83 8.00
C PHE A 153 23.58 -18.66 8.94
N ASP A 154 23.13 -18.07 10.05
CA ASP A 154 22.27 -18.78 11.00
C ASP A 154 20.87 -19.01 10.41
N ILE A 155 20.33 -18.03 9.69
CA ILE A 155 19.07 -18.20 8.95
C ILE A 155 19.23 -19.28 7.87
N ALA A 156 20.33 -19.24 7.12
CA ALA A 156 20.58 -20.24 6.07
C ALA A 156 20.62 -21.65 6.66
N ASP A 157 21.40 -21.86 7.74
CA ASP A 157 21.51 -23.14 8.41
C ASP A 157 20.18 -23.59 9.06
N ARG A 158 19.44 -22.68 9.71
CA ARG A 158 18.17 -22.97 10.39
C ARG A 158 17.12 -23.51 9.43
N TYR A 159 16.96 -22.88 8.27
CA TYR A 159 15.92 -23.26 7.31
C TYR A 159 16.42 -24.15 6.17
N ARG A 160 17.74 -24.45 6.14
CA ARG A 160 18.38 -25.15 5.03
C ARG A 160 17.98 -24.52 3.69
N ASN A 161 18.26 -23.23 3.58
CA ASN A 161 17.86 -22.42 2.43
C ASN A 161 18.92 -21.35 2.13
N PRO A 162 19.16 -20.97 0.88
CA PRO A 162 19.99 -19.81 0.57
C PRO A 162 19.42 -18.52 1.16
N VAL A 163 20.31 -17.63 1.60
CA VAL A 163 19.98 -16.28 2.09
C VAL A 163 20.77 -15.26 1.29
N MET A 164 20.08 -14.23 0.80
CA MET A 164 20.70 -13.13 0.07
C MET A 164 20.89 -11.91 0.97
N VAL A 165 22.11 -11.37 1.00
CA VAL A 165 22.38 -10.03 1.50
C VAL A 165 22.43 -9.09 0.30
N LEU A 166 21.40 -8.26 0.14
CA LEU A 166 21.23 -7.31 -0.95
C LEU A 166 21.73 -5.92 -0.54
N GLY A 167 22.95 -5.59 -0.97
CA GLY A 167 23.52 -4.26 -0.84
C GLY A 167 23.53 -3.52 -2.18
N ASP A 168 23.78 -2.22 -2.16
CA ASP A 168 24.03 -1.40 -3.35
C ASP A 168 25.50 -0.96 -3.44
N GLY A 169 25.92 -0.43 -4.58
CA GLY A 169 27.28 0.07 -4.76
C GLY A 169 27.74 1.11 -3.72
N LEU A 170 26.82 1.87 -3.09
CA LEU A 170 27.19 2.80 -2.02
C LEU A 170 27.60 2.03 -0.78
N ILE A 171 26.78 1.07 -0.32
CA ILE A 171 27.10 0.32 0.89
C ILE A 171 28.38 -0.48 0.74
N GLY A 172 28.61 -1.08 -0.43
CA GLY A 172 29.82 -1.86 -0.68
C GLY A 172 31.11 -1.03 -0.62
N GLN A 173 31.09 0.21 -1.10
CA GLN A 173 32.29 1.05 -1.26
C GLN A 173 32.48 2.10 -0.16
N MET A 174 31.42 2.51 0.55
CA MET A 174 31.53 3.49 1.63
C MET A 174 32.34 2.94 2.81
N MET A 175 32.99 3.86 3.55
CA MET A 175 33.69 3.53 4.80
C MET A 175 32.94 4.10 6.00
N GLU A 176 32.72 3.26 7.01
CA GLU A 176 32.12 3.67 8.27
C GLU A 176 32.90 3.06 9.45
N PRO A 177 32.83 3.67 10.65
CA PRO A 177 33.36 3.05 11.85
C PRO A 177 32.50 1.84 12.23
N VAL A 178 33.12 0.66 12.28
CA VAL A 178 32.50 -0.63 12.60
C VAL A 178 33.02 -1.12 13.95
N ASP A 179 32.12 -1.51 14.84
CA ASP A 179 32.45 -2.20 16.07
C ASP A 179 32.73 -3.68 15.81
N MET A 180 34.01 -3.98 15.61
CA MET A 180 34.46 -5.35 15.35
C MET A 180 34.57 -6.21 16.62
N ASP A 181 34.48 -5.62 17.81
CA ASP A 181 34.44 -6.43 19.03
C ASP A 181 33.09 -7.14 19.14
N SER A 182 32.00 -6.42 18.83
CA SER A 182 30.66 -7.01 18.70
C SER A 182 30.64 -8.12 17.64
N ALA A 183 31.24 -7.88 16.47
CA ALA A 183 31.32 -8.89 15.41
C ALA A 183 32.10 -10.15 15.84
N LYS A 184 33.18 -10.00 16.59
CA LYS A 184 33.98 -11.12 17.12
C LYS A 184 33.29 -11.86 18.26
N ALA A 185 32.47 -11.16 19.03
CA ALA A 185 31.69 -11.73 20.13
C ALA A 185 30.46 -12.51 19.62
N TYR A 186 30.14 -12.42 18.32
CA TYR A 186 29.06 -13.16 17.71
C TYR A 186 29.16 -14.65 18.01
N GLN A 187 28.08 -15.20 18.54
CA GLN A 187 27.89 -16.64 18.70
C GLN A 187 26.79 -17.07 17.74
N PRO A 188 27.00 -18.15 16.96
CA PRO A 188 25.92 -18.76 16.20
C PRO A 188 24.72 -19.06 17.10
N ALA A 189 23.52 -18.96 16.55
CA ALA A 189 22.29 -19.25 17.26
C ALA A 189 22.34 -20.66 17.91
N GLU A 190 21.84 -20.75 19.15
CA GLU A 190 21.88 -22.00 19.92
C GLU A 190 20.92 -23.07 19.37
N ASP A 191 19.90 -22.66 18.61
CA ASP A 191 18.81 -23.49 18.11
C ASP A 191 19.06 -24.06 16.71
N LEU A 192 20.31 -24.05 16.23
CA LEU A 192 20.63 -24.53 14.89
C LEU A 192 20.50 -26.06 14.79
N PRO A 193 19.79 -26.58 13.77
CA PRO A 193 19.64 -28.01 13.60
C PRO A 193 20.98 -28.69 13.24
N PRO A 194 21.18 -29.97 13.64
CA PRO A 194 22.35 -30.72 13.22
C PRO A 194 22.37 -30.91 11.69
N LYS A 195 23.57 -31.06 11.13
CA LYS A 195 23.78 -31.26 9.68
C LYS A 195 23.84 -32.74 9.29
N ASP A 196 22.87 -33.52 9.77
CA ASP A 196 22.73 -34.96 9.48
C ASP A 196 22.51 -35.28 7.99
N TRP A 197 22.02 -34.31 7.23
CA TRP A 197 21.81 -34.34 5.79
C TRP A 197 23.09 -34.15 4.97
N ALA A 198 24.20 -33.73 5.58
CA ALA A 198 25.42 -33.38 4.85
C ALA A 198 26.14 -34.64 4.31
N ALA A 199 26.55 -34.57 3.04
CA ALA A 199 27.29 -35.63 2.37
C ALA A 199 28.78 -35.60 2.76
N THR A 200 29.10 -36.05 3.97
CA THR A 200 30.45 -36.05 4.57
C THR A 200 31.17 -37.40 4.48
N GLY A 201 30.62 -38.33 3.69
CA GLY A 201 31.09 -39.71 3.57
C GLY A 201 30.15 -40.70 4.28
N HIS A 202 30.05 -41.92 3.75
CA HIS A 202 29.25 -43.00 4.33
C HIS A 202 30.14 -44.21 4.61
N VAL A 203 30.02 -44.77 5.81
CA VAL A 203 30.68 -46.02 6.21
C VAL A 203 29.64 -47.13 6.11
N SER A 204 29.95 -48.22 5.39
CA SER A 204 28.98 -49.28 5.04
C SER A 204 28.30 -49.96 6.23
N ASN A 205 28.88 -49.86 7.43
CA ASN A 205 28.35 -50.44 8.67
C ASN A 205 27.74 -49.39 9.61
N ALA A 206 27.52 -48.15 9.14
CA ALA A 206 26.89 -47.11 9.94
C ALA A 206 25.36 -47.29 9.97
N ASP A 207 24.76 -47.09 11.14
CA ASP A 207 23.29 -47.12 11.30
C ASP A 207 22.60 -45.95 10.57
N ALA A 208 23.33 -44.87 10.28
CA ALA A 208 22.80 -43.71 9.58
C ALA A 208 22.66 -43.96 8.07
N PRO A 209 21.52 -43.58 7.46
CA PRO A 209 21.31 -43.73 6.02
C PRO A 209 22.31 -42.89 5.23
N ARG A 210 22.56 -43.28 3.99
CA ARG A 210 23.41 -42.51 3.08
C ARG A 210 22.77 -41.15 2.80
N ALA A 211 23.48 -40.07 3.10
CA ALA A 211 23.07 -38.72 2.73
C ALA A 211 23.06 -38.57 1.20
N VAL A 212 21.95 -38.05 0.66
CA VAL A 212 21.77 -37.80 -0.77
C VAL A 212 21.36 -36.35 -0.94
N ILE A 213 22.20 -35.57 -1.63
CA ILE A 213 21.88 -34.20 -2.04
C ILE A 213 21.26 -34.27 -3.43
N ASN A 214 19.99 -33.90 -3.53
CA ASN A 214 19.22 -34.06 -4.76
C ASN A 214 18.13 -32.99 -4.87
N SER A 215 17.90 -32.50 -6.09
CA SER A 215 16.79 -31.61 -6.46
C SER A 215 15.90 -32.20 -7.57
N LEU A 216 16.13 -33.45 -7.98
CA LEU A 216 15.37 -34.15 -9.02
C LEU A 216 14.35 -35.12 -8.41
N TYR A 217 13.08 -34.88 -8.67
CA TYR A 217 11.97 -35.76 -8.29
C TYR A 217 11.16 -36.12 -9.54
N ILE A 218 11.30 -37.37 -10.00
CA ILE A 218 10.62 -37.86 -11.21
C ILE A 218 9.14 -38.20 -10.92
N ASP A 219 8.87 -38.74 -9.73
CA ASP A 219 7.50 -39.04 -9.28
C ASP A 219 6.76 -37.73 -8.95
N PRO A 220 5.64 -37.40 -9.63
CA PRO A 220 4.92 -36.16 -9.39
C PRO A 220 4.41 -36.03 -7.95
N ALA A 221 3.97 -37.12 -7.33
CA ALA A 221 3.49 -37.08 -5.95
C ALA A 221 4.63 -36.80 -4.95
N ALA A 222 5.84 -37.32 -5.19
CA ALA A 222 7.01 -36.97 -4.41
C ALA A 222 7.43 -35.51 -4.57
N LEU A 223 7.39 -34.98 -5.81
CA LEU A 223 7.70 -33.58 -6.07
C LEU A 223 6.66 -32.64 -5.43
N GLU A 224 5.37 -32.98 -5.49
CA GLU A 224 4.31 -32.22 -4.84
C GLU A 224 4.52 -32.15 -3.32
N ARG A 225 4.79 -33.29 -2.66
CA ARG A 225 5.12 -33.31 -1.22
C ARG A 225 6.33 -32.45 -0.90
N HIS A 226 7.35 -32.47 -1.75
CA HIS A 226 8.53 -31.63 -1.58
C HIS A 226 8.18 -30.13 -1.72
N ASN A 227 7.39 -29.75 -2.72
CA ASN A 227 6.95 -28.36 -2.90
C ASN A 227 6.12 -27.87 -1.72
N LEU A 228 5.18 -28.68 -1.22
CA LEU A 228 4.38 -28.33 -0.03
C LEU A 228 5.26 -28.15 1.21
N LYS A 229 6.25 -29.02 1.42
CA LYS A 229 7.26 -28.85 2.48
C LYS A 229 8.04 -27.53 2.34
N LEU A 230 8.39 -27.14 1.12
CA LEU A 230 9.04 -25.84 0.88
C LEU A 230 8.10 -24.67 1.21
N GLN A 231 6.81 -24.76 0.93
CA GLN A 231 5.84 -23.72 1.32
C GLN A 231 5.75 -23.60 2.85
N GLU A 232 5.67 -24.71 3.59
CA GLU A 232 5.68 -24.69 5.07
C GLU A 232 6.95 -24.03 5.63
N LYS A 233 8.12 -24.29 5.00
CA LYS A 233 9.38 -23.62 5.32
C LYS A 233 9.28 -22.11 5.07
N TYR A 234 8.69 -21.69 3.96
CA TYR A 234 8.52 -20.27 3.63
C TYR A 234 7.57 -19.55 4.58
N ASP A 235 6.53 -20.22 5.07
CA ASP A 235 5.63 -19.69 6.11
C ASP A 235 6.37 -19.49 7.44
N ALA A 236 7.23 -20.45 7.81
CA ALA A 236 8.08 -20.33 9.00
C ALA A 236 9.07 -19.17 8.87
N ILE A 237 9.73 -19.01 7.72
CA ILE A 237 10.61 -17.86 7.42
C ILE A 237 9.82 -16.56 7.49
N THR A 238 8.62 -16.52 6.88
CA THR A 238 7.73 -15.34 6.87
C THR A 238 7.40 -14.87 8.28
N THR A 239 7.11 -15.81 9.17
CA THR A 239 6.74 -15.52 10.55
C THR A 239 7.92 -15.02 11.39
N ARG A 240 9.12 -15.57 11.19
CA ARG A 240 10.27 -15.35 12.09
C ARG A 240 11.27 -14.32 11.60
N GLU A 241 11.46 -14.23 10.28
CA GLU A 241 12.56 -13.45 9.69
C GLU A 241 12.10 -12.11 9.09
N CYS A 242 10.80 -11.83 9.09
CA CYS A 242 10.26 -10.55 8.63
C CYS A 242 10.62 -9.43 9.61
N ARG A 243 11.52 -8.54 9.19
CA ARG A 243 12.09 -7.48 10.02
C ARG A 243 12.00 -6.12 9.33
N TRP A 244 11.71 -5.10 10.11
CA TRP A 244 11.62 -3.72 9.65
C TRP A 244 11.99 -2.75 10.78
N GLN A 245 12.19 -1.49 10.41
CA GLN A 245 12.41 -0.39 11.33
C GLN A 245 11.33 0.68 11.10
N GLU A 246 10.78 1.19 12.19
CA GLU A 246 9.77 2.25 12.21
C GLU A 246 10.36 3.53 12.82
N GLU A 247 10.07 4.67 12.22
CA GLU A 247 10.37 5.99 12.79
C GLU A 247 9.18 6.93 12.56
N ASN A 248 8.69 7.56 13.64
CA ASN A 248 7.63 8.57 13.59
C ASN A 248 6.37 8.12 12.83
N LEU A 249 5.92 6.86 12.98
CA LEU A 249 4.74 6.32 12.29
C LEU A 249 3.40 6.60 13.00
N GLN A 250 3.45 6.89 14.30
CA GLN A 250 2.26 6.94 15.17
C GLN A 250 1.25 8.01 14.73
N ASP A 251 1.74 9.15 14.23
CA ASP A 251 0.96 10.29 13.78
C ASP A 251 1.18 10.62 12.29
N ALA A 252 1.88 9.75 11.56
CA ALA A 252 2.26 10.01 10.18
C ALA A 252 1.05 10.04 9.24
N GLU A 253 0.87 11.16 8.54
CA GLU A 253 -0.07 11.30 7.43
C GLU A 253 0.58 10.88 6.09
N ILE A 254 1.91 10.99 5.99
CA ILE A 254 2.71 10.49 4.87
C ILE A 254 3.68 9.43 5.39
N VAL A 255 3.68 8.24 4.81
CA VAL A 255 4.63 7.19 5.18
C VAL A 255 5.62 6.94 4.06
N LEU A 256 6.90 7.14 4.35
CA LEU A 256 8.01 6.84 3.44
C LEU A 256 8.36 5.36 3.51
N LEU A 257 8.54 4.74 2.33
CA LEU A 257 9.05 3.39 2.18
C LEU A 257 10.38 3.45 1.45
N ALA A 258 11.45 3.01 2.11
CA ALA A 258 12.78 2.97 1.54
C ALA A 258 13.59 1.87 2.23
N TYR A 259 14.42 1.15 1.47
CA TYR A 259 15.31 0.12 2.01
C TYR A 259 16.77 0.43 1.69
N GLY A 260 17.69 -0.32 2.29
CA GLY A 260 19.12 -0.18 2.05
C GLY A 260 19.63 1.24 2.32
N THR A 261 20.57 1.73 1.51
CA THR A 261 21.16 3.07 1.72
C THR A 261 20.17 4.21 1.47
N THR A 262 19.22 4.04 0.55
CA THR A 262 18.17 5.05 0.25
C THR A 262 17.34 5.39 1.48
N SER A 263 17.16 4.45 2.41
CA SER A 263 16.48 4.70 3.69
C SER A 263 17.14 5.77 4.56
N ARG A 264 18.46 5.98 4.43
CA ARG A 264 19.18 7.06 5.14
C ARG A 264 18.85 8.44 4.61
N ILE A 265 18.70 8.54 3.29
CA ILE A 265 18.28 9.76 2.62
C ILE A 265 16.83 10.07 3.01
N ALA A 266 15.97 9.05 2.99
CA ALA A 266 14.59 9.15 3.45
C ALA A 266 14.50 9.62 4.90
N ARG A 267 15.28 9.03 5.82
CA ARG A 267 15.35 9.44 7.23
C ARG A 267 15.75 10.92 7.39
N SER A 268 16.77 11.35 6.63
CA SER A 268 17.25 12.73 6.68
C SER A 268 16.20 13.72 6.15
N ALA A 269 15.49 13.37 5.08
CA ALA A 269 14.40 14.17 4.54
C ALA A 269 13.19 14.21 5.48
N MET A 270 12.81 13.07 6.05
CA MET A 270 11.75 12.94 7.06
C MET A 270 11.99 13.89 8.23
N ARG A 271 13.21 13.91 8.79
CA ARG A 271 13.56 14.81 9.90
C ARG A 271 13.38 16.29 9.54
N LYS A 272 13.87 16.71 8.36
CA LYS A 272 13.69 18.09 7.88
C LYS A 272 12.22 18.46 7.69
N CYS A 273 11.42 17.57 7.10
CA CYS A 273 9.98 17.81 6.92
C CYS A 273 9.24 17.83 8.27
N ARG A 274 9.65 17.01 9.24
CA ARG A 274 9.11 17.06 10.62
C ARG A 274 9.43 18.37 11.32
N GLU A 275 10.62 18.93 11.14
CA GLU A 275 10.98 20.28 11.62
C GLU A 275 10.09 21.37 11.00
N MET A 276 9.58 21.15 9.78
CA MET A 276 8.61 22.03 9.10
C MET A 276 7.14 21.76 9.50
N GLY A 277 6.89 20.86 10.46
CA GLY A 277 5.53 20.50 10.91
C GLY A 277 4.80 19.49 10.03
N ILE A 278 5.44 18.92 9.00
CA ILE A 278 4.82 17.90 8.15
C ILE A 278 4.85 16.55 8.87
N LYS A 279 3.68 15.92 9.02
CA LYS A 279 3.55 14.61 9.68
C LYS A 279 3.98 13.46 8.77
N VAL A 280 5.29 13.30 8.60
CA VAL A 280 5.89 12.23 7.79
C VAL A 280 6.62 11.19 8.63
N GLY A 281 6.36 9.91 8.42
CA GLY A 281 7.05 8.80 9.06
C GLY A 281 7.86 7.96 8.07
N LEU A 282 8.73 7.10 8.57
CA LEU A 282 9.54 6.17 7.76
C LEU A 282 9.31 4.73 8.24
N LEU A 283 9.01 3.85 7.28
CA LEU A 283 9.05 2.41 7.45
C LEU A 283 10.14 1.86 6.54
N ARG A 284 11.19 1.29 7.13
CA ARG A 284 12.31 0.68 6.43
C ARG A 284 12.25 -0.83 6.52
N PRO A 285 11.97 -1.56 5.42
CA PRO A 285 12.19 -2.99 5.37
C PRO A 285 13.68 -3.32 5.61
N ILE A 286 13.96 -4.18 6.59
CA ILE A 286 15.27 -4.80 6.80
C ILE A 286 15.32 -6.12 6.02
N THR A 287 14.22 -6.85 6.05
CA THR A 287 13.96 -8.02 5.23
C THR A 287 13.09 -7.62 4.04
N LEU A 288 13.54 -7.88 2.82
CA LEU A 288 12.81 -7.55 1.58
C LEU A 288 11.91 -8.69 1.13
N TRP A 289 12.35 -9.94 1.37
CA TRP A 289 11.48 -11.10 1.37
C TRP A 289 11.85 -11.96 2.59
N PRO A 290 10.89 -12.34 3.44
CA PRO A 290 9.48 -11.92 3.48
C PRO A 290 9.29 -10.40 3.71
N PHE A 291 8.39 -9.77 2.95
CA PHE A 291 8.13 -8.33 3.00
C PHE A 291 7.24 -7.95 4.20
N PRO A 292 7.47 -6.81 4.89
CA PRO A 292 6.74 -6.42 6.11
C PRO A 292 5.33 -5.84 5.83
N THR A 293 4.48 -6.62 5.19
CA THR A 293 3.09 -6.27 4.85
C THR A 293 2.29 -5.83 6.08
N ALA A 294 2.37 -6.59 7.18
CA ALA A 294 1.61 -6.30 8.40
C ALA A 294 2.00 -4.95 9.03
N ALA A 295 3.26 -4.53 8.88
CA ALA A 295 3.73 -3.24 9.38
C ALA A 295 3.10 -2.07 8.60
N ILE A 296 3.02 -2.20 7.27
CA ILE A 296 2.34 -1.21 6.42
C ILE A 296 0.85 -1.17 6.75
N GLN A 297 0.19 -2.32 6.89
CA GLN A 297 -1.24 -2.39 7.20
C GLN A 297 -1.61 -1.68 8.51
N LYS A 298 -0.75 -1.74 9.53
CA LYS A 298 -0.95 -1.01 10.80
C LYS A 298 -0.98 0.51 10.63
N THR A 299 -0.38 1.05 9.57
CA THR A 299 -0.35 2.50 9.31
C THR A 299 -1.58 3.00 8.54
N LEU A 300 -2.42 2.13 7.98
CA LEU A 300 -3.54 2.53 7.10
C LEU A 300 -4.58 3.44 7.78
N SER A 301 -4.71 3.34 9.10
CA SER A 301 -5.61 4.17 9.90
C SER A 301 -5.14 5.62 10.04
N THR A 302 -3.82 5.88 9.97
CA THR A 302 -3.22 7.21 10.16
C THR A 302 -2.68 7.78 8.85
N ALA A 303 -1.99 6.96 8.08
CA ALA A 303 -1.41 7.34 6.79
C ALA A 303 -2.50 7.67 5.77
N ARG A 304 -2.40 8.84 5.16
CA ARG A 304 -3.22 9.27 4.04
C ARG A 304 -2.61 8.86 2.70
N GLN A 305 -1.29 8.74 2.65
CA GLN A 305 -0.55 8.47 1.42
C GLN A 305 0.83 7.89 1.72
N TYR A 306 1.36 7.13 0.76
CA TYR A 306 2.67 6.49 0.84
C TYR A 306 3.60 7.03 -0.22
N LEU A 307 4.90 7.12 0.07
CA LEU A 307 5.93 7.49 -0.90
C LEU A 307 7.08 6.48 -0.87
N CYS A 308 7.21 5.71 -1.95
CA CYS A 308 8.32 4.78 -2.14
C CYS A 308 9.53 5.51 -2.72
N LEU A 309 10.70 5.28 -2.14
CA LEU A 309 11.98 5.89 -2.51
C LEU A 309 12.99 4.81 -2.88
N GLU A 310 13.48 4.83 -4.12
CA GLU A 310 14.42 3.81 -4.62
C GLU A 310 15.48 4.38 -5.58
N MET A 311 16.63 3.73 -5.66
CA MET A 311 17.59 3.88 -6.78
C MET A 311 17.23 2.92 -7.93
N SER A 312 15.95 2.89 -8.31
CA SER A 312 15.36 2.01 -9.32
C SER A 312 14.20 2.72 -10.03
N THR A 313 13.43 2.01 -10.86
CA THR A 313 12.16 2.49 -11.45
C THR A 313 10.92 2.13 -10.62
N GLY A 314 11.10 1.73 -9.36
CA GLY A 314 10.00 1.45 -8.42
C GLY A 314 9.63 -0.02 -8.35
N GLN A 315 10.61 -0.89 -8.06
CA GLN A 315 10.38 -2.33 -7.99
C GLN A 315 9.72 -2.76 -6.66
N MET A 316 10.10 -2.12 -5.54
CA MET A 316 9.46 -2.37 -4.24
C MET A 316 8.02 -1.81 -4.19
N VAL A 317 7.71 -0.84 -5.04
CA VAL A 317 6.37 -0.21 -5.13
C VAL A 317 5.27 -1.26 -5.27
N ASP A 318 5.51 -2.37 -5.95
CA ASP A 318 4.51 -3.43 -6.11
C ASP A 318 4.15 -4.07 -4.77
N ASP A 319 5.14 -4.43 -3.94
CA ASP A 319 4.87 -5.00 -2.62
C ASP A 319 4.20 -3.99 -1.68
N VAL A 320 4.54 -2.70 -1.80
CA VAL A 320 3.86 -1.64 -1.05
C VAL A 320 2.41 -1.50 -1.50
N ARG A 321 2.14 -1.49 -2.81
CA ARG A 321 0.77 -1.43 -3.34
C ARG A 321 -0.05 -2.64 -2.94
N LEU A 322 0.54 -3.84 -2.97
CA LEU A 322 -0.11 -5.07 -2.51
C LEU A 322 -0.41 -5.00 -1.01
N ALA A 323 0.51 -4.48 -0.19
CA ALA A 323 0.31 -4.34 1.25
C ALA A 323 -0.74 -3.29 1.61
N VAL A 324 -0.79 -2.17 0.88
CA VAL A 324 -1.80 -1.12 1.02
C VAL A 324 -3.15 -1.54 0.44
N ASN A 325 -3.15 -2.45 -0.53
CA ASN A 325 -4.32 -3.02 -1.18
C ASN A 325 -5.33 -1.96 -1.68
N GLY A 326 -4.82 -0.88 -2.29
CA GLY A 326 -5.62 0.19 -2.86
C GLY A 326 -6.32 1.12 -1.87
N VAL A 327 -6.18 0.91 -0.55
CA VAL A 327 -6.84 1.73 0.48
C VAL A 327 -6.34 3.18 0.47
N ARG A 328 -5.04 3.38 0.17
CA ARG A 328 -4.39 4.70 0.10
C ARG A 328 -3.56 4.81 -1.18
N PRO A 329 -3.36 6.02 -1.73
CA PRO A 329 -2.46 6.22 -2.85
C PRO A 329 -1.01 5.90 -2.46
N VAL A 330 -0.31 5.23 -3.38
CA VAL A 330 1.12 4.92 -3.28
C VAL A 330 1.86 5.66 -4.40
N HIS A 331 2.64 6.66 -3.99
CA HIS A 331 3.49 7.46 -4.85
C HIS A 331 4.90 6.86 -4.91
N PHE A 332 5.64 7.29 -5.93
CA PHE A 332 7.00 6.83 -6.18
C PHE A 332 7.89 8.00 -6.56
N PHE A 333 9.08 8.04 -5.97
CA PHE A 333 10.18 8.87 -6.43
C PHE A 333 11.46 8.04 -6.44
N GLY A 334 12.12 7.97 -7.58
CA GLY A 334 13.38 7.26 -7.69
C GLY A 334 14.31 7.84 -8.73
N ARG A 335 15.54 7.38 -8.66
CA ARG A 335 16.60 7.74 -9.61
C ARG A 335 17.25 6.47 -10.15
N THR A 336 17.75 6.52 -11.37
CA THR A 336 18.26 5.34 -12.09
C THR A 336 19.66 5.60 -12.66
N GLY A 337 20.28 4.57 -13.25
CA GLY A 337 21.54 4.71 -13.98
C GLY A 337 22.73 5.12 -13.13
N GLY A 338 22.70 4.89 -11.81
CA GLY A 338 23.77 5.31 -10.90
C GLY A 338 23.50 6.57 -10.11
N MET A 339 22.39 7.27 -10.40
CA MET A 339 22.06 8.52 -9.74
C MET A 339 21.42 8.27 -8.37
N VAL A 340 21.90 8.98 -7.35
CA VAL A 340 21.41 8.88 -5.98
C VAL A 340 20.40 10.01 -5.70
N PRO A 341 19.23 9.73 -5.11
CA PRO A 341 18.32 10.76 -4.62
C PRO A 341 19.01 11.70 -3.63
N THR A 342 18.81 13.01 -3.77
CA THR A 342 19.30 13.97 -2.75
C THR A 342 18.24 14.21 -1.69
N VAL A 343 18.67 14.59 -0.47
CA VAL A 343 17.73 14.95 0.61
C VAL A 343 16.80 16.08 0.18
N ALA A 344 17.31 17.09 -0.53
CA ALA A 344 16.51 18.22 -1.00
C ALA A 344 15.38 17.79 -1.96
N GLN A 345 15.70 16.91 -2.91
CA GLN A 345 14.69 16.36 -3.83
C GLN A 345 13.62 15.56 -3.08
N VAL A 346 14.01 14.74 -2.10
CA VAL A 346 13.04 13.97 -1.32
C VAL A 346 12.16 14.89 -0.47
N VAL A 347 12.73 15.96 0.12
CA VAL A 347 11.95 16.98 0.85
C VAL A 347 10.93 17.65 -0.07
N GLU A 348 11.32 18.04 -1.28
CA GLU A 348 10.42 18.63 -2.28
C GLU A 348 9.25 17.69 -2.61
N GLN A 349 9.52 16.39 -2.80
CA GLN A 349 8.45 15.41 -3.03
C GLN A 349 7.51 15.29 -1.83
N ILE A 350 8.03 15.27 -0.61
CA ILE A 350 7.22 15.20 0.61
C ILE A 350 6.34 16.45 0.76
N GLN A 351 6.90 17.64 0.52
CA GLN A 351 6.16 18.90 0.57
C GLN A 351 5.04 18.92 -0.48
N ALA A 352 5.36 18.54 -1.73
CA ALA A 352 4.36 18.46 -2.79
C ALA A 352 3.23 17.48 -2.46
N LEU A 353 3.50 16.39 -1.72
CA LEU A 353 2.46 15.48 -1.24
C LEU A 353 1.65 16.06 -0.06
N ALA A 354 2.29 16.81 0.82
CA ALA A 354 1.63 17.47 1.95
C ALA A 354 0.71 18.62 1.49
N GLU A 355 1.06 19.30 0.40
CA GLU A 355 0.28 20.39 -0.20
C GLU A 355 -0.90 19.90 -1.06
N ARG A 356 -0.88 18.64 -1.51
CA ARG A 356 -2.02 18.06 -2.24
C ARG A 356 -3.23 18.02 -1.31
N SER A 357 -4.19 18.89 -1.59
CA SER A 357 -5.46 18.94 -0.90
C SER A 357 -6.10 17.55 -0.92
N ASN A 358 -6.56 17.13 0.24
CA ASN A 358 -7.36 15.92 0.38
C ASN A 358 -8.61 16.13 -0.51
N PRO A 359 -9.00 15.17 -1.36
CA PRO A 359 -10.23 15.28 -2.14
C PRO A 359 -11.45 15.55 -1.24
N MET A 360 -11.38 15.11 0.01
CA MET A 360 -12.38 15.36 1.03
C MET A 360 -12.32 16.78 1.64
N ASP A 361 -11.14 17.37 1.79
CA ASP A 361 -11.00 18.78 2.21
C ASP A 361 -11.49 19.72 1.08
N ASP A 362 -11.27 19.32 -0.18
CA ASP A 362 -11.84 20.01 -1.34
C ASP A 362 -13.36 19.80 -1.45
N LEU A 363 -13.87 18.64 -1.00
CA LEU A 363 -15.31 18.37 -0.95
C LEU A 363 -15.99 19.16 0.18
N GLU A 364 -15.36 19.23 1.36
CA GLU A 364 -15.80 20.04 2.51
C GLU A 364 -15.78 21.52 2.17
N LYS A 365 -14.71 22.03 1.54
CA LYS A 365 -14.68 23.40 1.02
C LYS A 365 -15.78 23.67 0.00
N LYS A 366 -16.02 22.74 -0.92
CA LYS A 366 -17.14 22.86 -1.88
C LYS A 366 -18.50 22.83 -1.19
N LEU A 367 -18.65 22.04 -0.12
CA LEU A 367 -19.86 22.00 0.69
C LEU A 367 -20.10 23.34 1.40
N ASP A 368 -19.05 23.92 2.00
CA ASP A 368 -19.10 25.22 2.67
C ASP A 368 -19.39 26.36 1.68
N GLU A 369 -18.75 26.33 0.50
CA GLU A 369 -19.06 27.28 -0.59
C GLU A 369 -20.51 27.16 -1.05
N LEU A 370 -21.02 25.94 -1.19
CA LEU A 370 -22.41 25.69 -1.58
C LEU A 370 -23.38 26.17 -0.49
N ALA A 371 -23.09 25.90 0.79
CA ALA A 371 -23.87 26.39 1.92
C ALA A 371 -23.91 27.93 1.95
N GLY A 372 -22.78 28.60 1.75
CA GLY A 372 -22.72 30.05 1.64
C GLY A 372 -23.49 30.63 0.45
N GLN A 373 -23.52 29.92 -0.69
CA GLN A 373 -24.35 30.30 -1.85
C GLN A 373 -25.85 30.18 -1.56
N VAL A 374 -26.25 29.11 -0.86
CA VAL A 374 -27.64 28.89 -0.44
C VAL A 374 -28.09 30.00 0.51
N ASP A 375 -27.31 30.33 1.53
CA ASP A 375 -27.62 31.42 2.47
C ASP A 375 -27.77 32.76 1.76
N LYS A 376 -26.87 33.06 0.81
CA LYS A 376 -26.93 34.30 0.02
C LYS A 376 -28.18 34.37 -0.86
N THR A 377 -28.59 33.25 -1.43
CA THR A 377 -29.81 33.17 -2.27
C THR A 377 -31.07 33.29 -1.42
N MET A 378 -31.09 32.66 -0.24
CA MET A 378 -32.20 32.78 0.71
C MET A 378 -32.37 34.20 1.23
N SER A 379 -31.27 34.91 1.54
CA SER A 379 -31.29 36.32 1.91
C SER A 379 -31.82 37.21 0.78
N GLN A 380 -31.35 37.02 -0.45
CA GLN A 380 -31.85 37.79 -1.61
C GLN A 380 -33.34 37.51 -1.91
N LEU A 381 -33.81 36.29 -1.67
CA LEU A 381 -35.23 35.94 -1.80
C LEU A 381 -36.07 36.63 -0.72
N GLY A 382 -35.59 36.65 0.52
CA GLY A 382 -36.19 37.41 1.62
C GLY A 382 -36.33 38.89 1.29
N ASP A 383 -35.25 39.54 0.85
CA ASP A 383 -35.26 40.96 0.46
C ASP A 383 -36.27 41.25 -0.67
N LYS A 384 -36.38 40.34 -1.65
CA LYS A 384 -37.36 40.46 -2.75
C LYS A 384 -38.79 40.29 -2.27
N LEU A 385 -39.06 39.36 -1.36
CA LEU A 385 -40.37 39.15 -0.76
C LEU A 385 -40.80 40.36 0.07
N ASP A 386 -39.89 40.93 0.86
CA ASP A 386 -40.15 42.16 1.62
C ASP A 386 -40.40 43.36 0.69
N ALA A 387 -39.63 43.50 -0.38
CA ALA A 387 -39.85 44.54 -1.39
C ALA A 387 -41.19 44.35 -2.14
N MET A 388 -41.59 43.11 -2.42
CA MET A 388 -42.90 42.80 -2.99
C MET A 388 -44.02 43.11 -1.99
N GLY A 389 -43.84 42.76 -0.71
CA GLY A 389 -44.78 43.10 0.37
C GLY A 389 -45.02 44.59 0.47
N LYS A 390 -43.93 45.39 0.53
CA LYS A 390 -44.00 46.86 0.53
C LYS A 390 -44.69 47.42 -0.72
N LYS A 391 -44.36 46.92 -1.92
CA LYS A 391 -45.04 47.33 -3.16
C LYS A 391 -46.52 46.96 -3.19
N LEU A 392 -46.90 45.85 -2.56
CA LEU A 392 -48.29 45.42 -2.46
C LEU A 392 -49.07 46.34 -1.51
N GLU A 393 -48.48 46.66 -0.35
CA GLU A 393 -49.04 47.64 0.60
C GLU A 393 -49.18 49.03 -0.03
N GLU A 394 -48.17 49.52 -0.74
CA GLU A 394 -48.24 50.80 -1.46
C GLU A 394 -49.33 50.79 -2.54
N LYS A 395 -49.50 49.69 -3.29
CA LYS A 395 -50.58 49.55 -4.27
C LYS A 395 -51.97 49.50 -3.64
N LEU A 396 -52.10 48.86 -2.48
CA LEU A 396 -53.34 48.81 -1.68
C LEU A 396 -53.70 50.18 -1.10
N GLN A 397 -52.70 50.98 -0.73
CA GLN A 397 -52.88 52.33 -0.20
C GLN A 397 -52.99 53.41 -1.30
N SER A 398 -52.74 53.07 -2.56
CA SER A 398 -52.81 54.05 -3.65
C SER A 398 -54.23 54.59 -3.85
N PRO A 399 -54.39 55.91 -4.13
CA PRO A 399 -55.69 56.55 -4.29
C PRO A 399 -56.56 55.91 -5.37
N GLN A 400 -55.95 55.39 -6.45
CA GLN A 400 -56.66 54.71 -7.54
C GLN A 400 -57.26 53.37 -7.10
N THR A 401 -56.56 52.59 -6.26
CA THR A 401 -57.06 51.32 -5.74
C THR A 401 -58.11 51.55 -4.67
N GLN A 402 -57.92 52.53 -3.78
CA GLN A 402 -58.94 52.92 -2.80
C GLN A 402 -60.21 53.45 -3.45
N GLN A 403 -60.08 54.23 -4.54
CA GLN A 403 -61.22 54.69 -5.33
C GLN A 403 -61.96 53.52 -5.99
N LYS A 404 -61.25 52.56 -6.61
CA LYS A 404 -61.88 51.35 -7.17
C LYS A 404 -62.60 50.51 -6.11
N VAL A 405 -62.06 50.40 -4.90
CA VAL A 405 -62.72 49.70 -3.79
C VAL A 405 -63.96 50.47 -3.31
N GLN A 406 -63.93 51.81 -3.30
CA GLN A 406 -65.11 52.65 -3.02
C GLN A 406 -66.17 52.53 -4.13
N ASP A 407 -65.77 52.56 -5.40
CA ASP A 407 -66.67 52.44 -6.55
C ASP A 407 -67.35 51.05 -6.57
N ILE A 408 -66.62 49.98 -6.21
CA ILE A 408 -67.18 48.63 -6.03
C ILE A 408 -68.15 48.61 -4.84
N LYS A 409 -67.81 49.22 -3.70
CA LYS A 409 -68.73 49.30 -2.55
C LYS A 409 -70.02 50.07 -2.89
N GLN A 410 -69.91 51.17 -3.65
CA GLN A 410 -71.06 51.93 -4.13
C GLN A 410 -71.87 51.15 -5.18
N GLY A 411 -71.20 50.42 -6.08
CA GLY A 411 -71.83 49.51 -7.04
C GLY A 411 -72.60 48.37 -6.37
N VAL A 412 -72.04 47.78 -5.30
CA VAL A 412 -72.70 46.73 -4.51
C VAL A 412 -73.88 47.29 -3.71
N ALA A 413 -73.78 48.50 -3.15
CA ALA A 413 -74.90 49.16 -2.47
C ALA A 413 -76.05 49.49 -3.45
N SER A 414 -75.73 50.01 -4.64
CA SER A 414 -76.67 50.28 -5.74
C SER A 414 -77.34 49.00 -6.27
N ALA A 415 -76.58 47.90 -6.39
CA ALA A 415 -77.12 46.60 -6.78
C ALA A 415 -78.03 46.00 -5.71
N ALA A 416 -77.69 46.15 -4.42
CA ALA A 416 -78.52 45.70 -3.30
C ALA A 416 -79.84 46.48 -3.23
N GLU A 417 -79.83 47.78 -3.53
CA GLU A 417 -81.03 48.63 -3.53
C GLU A 417 -81.95 48.34 -4.73
N LYS A 418 -81.37 48.08 -5.91
CA LYS A 418 -82.11 47.58 -7.09
C LYS A 418 -82.69 46.19 -6.87
N ALA A 419 -81.97 45.29 -6.20
CA ALA A 419 -82.47 43.96 -5.84
C ALA A 419 -83.63 44.05 -4.84
N LYS A 420 -83.55 44.94 -3.84
CA LYS A 420 -84.63 45.18 -2.87
C LYS A 420 -85.91 45.72 -3.53
N THR A 421 -85.76 46.60 -4.53
CA THR A 421 -86.88 47.16 -5.31
C THR A 421 -87.47 46.13 -6.28
N GLY A 422 -86.65 45.25 -6.87
CA GLY A 422 -87.09 44.15 -7.73
C GLY A 422 -87.81 43.04 -6.99
N VAL A 423 -87.38 42.70 -5.77
CA VAL A 423 -88.05 41.72 -4.90
C VAL A 423 -89.44 42.23 -4.46
N LEU A 424 -89.58 43.53 -4.14
CA LEU A 424 -90.89 44.13 -3.80
C LEU A 424 -91.89 44.05 -4.96
N LYS A 425 -91.47 44.36 -6.20
CA LYS A 425 -92.32 44.20 -7.39
C LYS A 425 -92.63 42.75 -7.73
N GLY A 426 -91.71 41.83 -7.44
CA GLY A 426 -91.92 40.38 -7.60
C GLY A 426 -92.92 39.80 -6.59
N VAL A 427 -92.96 40.33 -5.36
CA VAL A 427 -93.93 39.94 -4.34
C VAL A 427 -95.35 40.45 -4.66
N GLU A 428 -95.49 41.66 -5.22
CA GLU A 428 -96.78 42.17 -5.75
C GLU A 428 -97.29 41.32 -6.92
N TYR A 429 -96.42 40.96 -7.87
CA TYR A 429 -96.80 40.10 -8.99
C TYR A 429 -97.18 38.67 -8.55
N LEU A 430 -96.45 38.10 -7.59
CA LEU A 430 -96.74 36.77 -7.05
C LEU A 430 -98.03 36.74 -6.22
N THR A 431 -98.40 37.83 -5.53
CA THR A 431 -99.67 37.90 -4.78
C THR A 431 -100.88 37.98 -5.71
N ASP A 432 -100.79 38.74 -6.81
CA ASP A 432 -101.83 38.77 -7.84
C ASP A 432 -101.95 37.40 -8.55
N THR A 433 -100.82 36.79 -8.90
CA THR A 433 -100.79 35.48 -9.58
C THR A 433 -101.25 34.33 -8.67
N LEU A 434 -100.97 34.39 -7.36
CA LEU A 434 -101.50 33.43 -6.38
C LEU A 434 -103.01 33.59 -6.17
N GLY A 435 -103.55 34.81 -6.29
CA GLY A 435 -105.01 35.04 -6.32
C GLY A 435 -105.69 34.29 -7.46
N ASP A 436 -105.10 34.33 -8.65
CA ASP A 436 -105.62 33.66 -9.85
C ASP A 436 -105.47 32.13 -9.79
N VAL A 437 -104.38 31.63 -9.20
CA VAL A 437 -104.12 30.19 -9.04
C VAL A 437 -105.03 29.55 -7.97
N VAL A 438 -105.35 30.26 -6.88
CA VAL A 438 -106.31 29.78 -5.86
C VAL A 438 -107.73 29.67 -6.44
N ALA A 439 -108.10 30.54 -7.38
CA ALA A 439 -109.36 30.44 -8.11
C ALA A 439 -109.40 29.19 -9.03
N GLY A 440 -108.26 28.84 -9.65
CA GLY A 440 -108.11 27.64 -10.48
C GLY A 440 -108.15 26.31 -9.70
N ILE A 441 -107.49 26.24 -8.53
CA ILE A 441 -107.39 25.01 -7.73
C ILE A 441 -108.75 24.58 -7.12
N ARG A 442 -109.69 25.50 -6.90
CA ARG A 442 -111.08 25.16 -6.52
C ARG A 442 -111.84 24.35 -7.57
N SER A 443 -111.39 24.33 -8.82
CA SER A 443 -112.08 23.67 -9.93
C SER A 443 -111.58 22.25 -10.24
N GLN A 444 -110.42 21.82 -9.70
CA GLN A 444 -109.76 20.57 -10.09
C GLN A 444 -109.54 19.54 -8.96
N ALA A 445 -109.89 19.86 -7.70
CA ALA A 445 -109.84 18.92 -6.58
C ALA A 445 -111.05 17.94 -6.53
N ALA A 446 -111.44 17.39 -7.68
CA ALA A 446 -112.40 16.29 -7.78
C ALA A 446 -111.69 15.02 -8.30
N ALA A 447 -111.58 14.06 -7.39
CA ALA A 447 -111.37 12.62 -7.58
C ALA A 447 -109.93 12.06 -7.60
N PRO A 448 -109.73 10.86 -6.99
CA PRO A 448 -108.57 10.57 -6.17
C PRO A 448 -107.65 9.45 -6.68
N GLU A 449 -106.47 9.46 -6.05
CA GLU A 449 -105.29 8.60 -6.17
C GLU A 449 -105.45 7.14 -5.71
N GLN A 450 -104.50 6.28 -6.10
CA GLN A 450 -103.76 5.28 -5.29
C GLN A 450 -102.85 4.46 -6.23
N LYS A 451 -101.69 3.90 -5.87
CA LYS A 451 -100.65 4.03 -4.83
C LYS A 451 -99.43 3.19 -5.34
N PRO A 452 -98.20 3.38 -4.83
CA PRO A 452 -96.95 2.89 -5.44
C PRO A 452 -96.43 1.59 -4.80
N ASP A 453 -95.38 1.00 -5.39
CA ASP A 453 -94.56 -0.03 -4.75
C ASP A 453 -93.06 0.22 -4.99
N ASP A 454 -92.28 0.00 -3.95
CA ASP A 454 -90.84 0.24 -3.80
C ASP A 454 -90.01 -0.97 -4.26
N GLY A 455 -88.75 -0.75 -4.65
CA GLY A 455 -87.84 -1.88 -4.93
C GLY A 455 -86.41 -1.52 -5.31
N ASP A 456 -85.56 -1.46 -4.28
CA ASP A 456 -84.33 -2.28 -4.12
C ASP A 456 -82.97 -1.92 -4.78
N SER A 457 -81.94 -2.17 -3.95
CA SER A 457 -80.51 -2.54 -4.11
C SER A 457 -79.67 -2.03 -5.30
N GLY A 458 -78.35 -1.75 -5.21
CA GLY A 458 -77.28 -2.23 -4.34
C GLY A 458 -76.10 -2.75 -5.20
N LYS A 459 -74.90 -2.86 -4.62
CA LYS A 459 -73.58 -3.33 -5.17
C LYS A 459 -72.73 -2.25 -5.86
N GLY A 460 -71.40 -2.25 -5.82
CA GLY A 460 -70.34 -3.22 -5.46
C GLY A 460 -69.15 -2.91 -6.40
N ALA A 461 -67.92 -2.68 -5.91
CA ALA A 461 -66.83 -3.65 -5.68
C ALA A 461 -65.75 -3.61 -6.79
N GLU A 462 -64.48 -3.72 -6.34
CA GLU A 462 -63.24 -4.12 -7.05
C GLU A 462 -62.75 -3.20 -8.19
N GLU A 463 -61.45 -2.92 -8.37
CA GLU A 463 -60.21 -3.65 -8.09
C GLU A 463 -59.05 -2.66 -7.87
#